data_AF-A0A2D6TYZ6-F1
#
_entry.id   AF-A0A2D6TYZ6-F1
#
_cell.length_a   1.000
_cell.length_b   1.000
_cell.length_c   1.000
_cell.angle_alpha   90.00
_cell.angle_beta   90.00
_cell.angle_gamma   90.00
#
_symmetry.space_group_name_H-M   'P 1'
#
loop_
_entity.id
_entity.type
_entity.pdbx_description
1 polymer ?
#
loop_
_entity_poly.entity_id
_entity_poly.type
_entity_poly.pdbx_seq_one_letter_code
_entity_poly.pdbx_strand_id
1 'polypeptide(L)'
;MRDDIIFEVEDKTNRKIRLTKTQWEHITITHQDMNKYLNEIKETVEDPIKTLPHESSEELKKYFTYLKHREHPNRYLRVIIKYLNGDGFIITAHFTRTIK
;
A
#
# COMPACT_ATOMS: atom_id res chain seq x y z
N MET A 1 11.98 4.89 -20.06
CA MET A 1 11.73 5.98 -19.10
C MET A 1 11.99 5.43 -17.71
N ARG A 2 12.83 6.08 -16.89
CA ARG A 2 12.87 5.77 -15.45
C ARG A 2 11.57 6.31 -14.87
N ASP A 3 10.79 5.44 -14.26
CA ASP A 3 9.56 5.81 -13.59
C ASP A 3 9.95 6.61 -12.34
N ASP A 4 9.47 7.84 -12.19
CA ASP A 4 9.84 8.71 -11.07
C ASP A 4 9.34 8.08 -9.76
N ILE A 5 10.24 7.95 -8.78
CA ILE A 5 9.91 7.40 -7.46
C ILE A 5 9.33 8.54 -6.61
N ILE A 6 8.13 8.33 -6.07
CA ILE A 6 7.51 9.26 -5.11
C ILE A 6 8.11 9.06 -3.72
N PHE A 7 8.19 7.80 -3.29
CA PHE A 7 8.93 7.43 -2.09
C PHE A 7 9.46 6.00 -2.18
N GLU A 8 10.50 5.76 -1.38
CA GLU A 8 11.02 4.44 -1.04
C GLU A 8 10.97 4.28 0.48
N VAL A 9 10.64 3.08 0.94
CA VAL A 9 10.49 2.76 2.35
C VAL A 9 10.77 1.28 2.60
N GLU A 10 11.25 0.93 3.79
CA GLU A 10 11.49 -0.45 4.16
C GLU A 10 10.26 -1.04 4.88
N ASP A 11 9.92 -2.28 4.55
CA ASP A 11 8.91 -3.03 5.29
C ASP A 11 9.50 -3.64 6.58
N LYS A 12 8.66 -4.25 7.43
CA LYS A 12 9.10 -4.96 8.66
C LYS A 12 10.16 -6.05 8.46
N THR A 13 10.40 -6.46 7.22
CA THR A 13 11.41 -7.47 6.87
C THR A 13 12.65 -6.88 6.21
N ASN A 14 12.82 -5.55 6.30
CA ASN A 14 13.91 -4.76 5.70
C ASN A 14 13.98 -4.88 4.16
N ARG A 15 12.82 -5.08 3.50
CA ARG A 15 12.74 -5.09 2.04
C ARG A 15 12.36 -3.71 1.55
N LYS A 16 13.00 -3.26 0.47
CA LYS A 16 12.74 -1.95 -0.12
C LYS A 16 11.45 -1.98 -0.93
N ILE A 17 10.52 -1.13 -0.53
CA ILE A 17 9.24 -0.94 -1.19
C ILE A 17 9.20 0.46 -1.79
N ARG A 18 8.90 0.53 -3.09
CA ARG A 18 8.76 1.80 -3.79
C ARG A 18 7.32 2.05 -4.24
N LEU A 19 6.95 3.33 -4.26
CA LEU A 19 5.81 3.83 -4.99
C LEU A 19 6.31 4.71 -6.13
N THR A 20 5.98 4.35 -7.36
CA THR A 20 6.29 5.18 -8.53
C THR A 20 5.14 6.13 -8.86
N LYS A 21 5.44 7.16 -9.64
CA LYS A 21 4.45 8.11 -10.14
C LYS A 21 3.35 7.43 -10.94
N THR A 22 3.69 6.48 -11.82
CA THR A 22 2.71 5.69 -12.58
C THR A 22 1.75 4.92 -11.65
N GLN A 23 2.27 4.30 -10.59
CA GLN A 23 1.45 3.56 -9.63
C GLN A 23 0.56 4.50 -8.80
N TRP A 24 1.07 5.67 -8.43
CA TRP A 24 0.30 6.67 -7.70
C TRP A 24 -0.81 7.29 -8.56
N GLU A 25 -0.55 7.56 -9.83
CA GLU A 25 -1.56 8.01 -10.78
C GLU A 25 -2.67 6.95 -10.90
N HIS A 26 -2.32 5.67 -11.05
CA HIS A 26 -3.29 4.58 -11.04
C HIS A 26 -4.12 4.57 -9.74
N ILE A 27 -3.48 4.63 -8.58
CA ILE A 27 -4.15 4.66 -7.27
C ILE A 27 -5.13 5.84 -7.17
N THR A 28 -4.70 7.04 -7.53
CA THR A 28 -5.49 8.26 -7.34
C THR A 28 -6.60 8.41 -8.38
N ILE A 29 -6.45 7.84 -9.58
CA ILE A 29 -7.52 7.75 -10.58
C ILE A 29 -8.60 6.75 -10.14
N THR A 30 -8.20 5.56 -9.68
CA THR A 30 -9.15 4.50 -9.27
C THR A 30 -9.75 4.74 -7.89
N HIS A 31 -9.00 5.38 -6.99
CA HIS A 31 -9.36 5.62 -5.60
C HIS A 31 -9.06 7.09 -5.24
N GLN A 32 -9.91 7.99 -5.71
CA GLN A 32 -9.74 9.45 -5.57
C GLN A 32 -9.57 9.92 -4.11
N ASP A 33 -10.10 9.17 -3.15
CA ASP A 33 -9.95 9.50 -1.73
C ASP A 33 -8.52 9.30 -1.21
N MET A 34 -7.65 8.60 -1.94
CA MET A 34 -6.23 8.36 -1.60
C MET A 34 -5.33 9.57 -1.73
N ASN A 35 -5.70 10.61 -2.48
CA ASN A 35 -4.84 11.78 -2.74
C ASN A 35 -4.27 12.45 -1.48
N LYS A 36 -4.95 12.29 -0.34
CA LYS A 36 -4.62 12.87 0.97
C LYS A 36 -3.99 11.88 1.96
N TYR A 37 -3.74 10.63 1.54
CA TYR A 37 -3.25 9.55 2.43
C TYR A 37 -1.89 8.98 2.00
N LEU A 38 -1.07 9.77 1.29
CA LEU A 38 0.24 9.32 0.82
C LEU A 38 1.16 8.92 1.98
N ASN A 39 1.14 9.68 3.07
CA ASN A 39 1.93 9.40 4.27
C ASN A 39 1.44 8.13 4.98
N GLU A 40 0.13 7.97 5.12
CA GLU A 40 -0.48 6.80 5.75
C GLU A 40 -0.23 5.52 4.93
N ILE A 41 -0.14 5.62 3.60
CA ILE A 41 0.30 4.50 2.76
C ILE A 41 1.74 4.12 3.12
N LYS A 42 2.65 5.10 3.21
CA LYS A 42 4.04 4.85 3.61
C LYS A 42 4.13 4.21 5.00
N GLU A 43 3.45 4.78 5.99
CA GLU A 43 3.39 4.23 7.36
C GLU A 43 2.80 2.82 7.39
N THR A 44 1.81 2.52 6.54
CA THR A 44 1.23 1.18 6.43
C THR A 44 2.22 0.16 5.89
N VAL A 45 3.22 0.57 5.11
CA VAL A 45 4.31 -0.33 4.68
C VAL A 45 5.31 -0.56 5.80
N GLU A 46 5.70 0.50 6.52
CA GLU A 46 6.67 0.45 7.63
C GLU A 46 6.14 -0.37 8.81
N ASP A 47 4.93 -0.05 9.28
CA ASP A 47 4.33 -0.66 10.47
C ASP A 47 2.87 -1.07 10.26
N PRO A 48 2.59 -2.09 9.41
CA PRO A 48 1.24 -2.62 9.27
C PRO A 48 0.75 -3.26 10.57
N ILE A 49 -0.53 -3.08 10.89
CA ILE A 49 -1.21 -3.84 11.96
C ILE A 49 -1.41 -5.31 11.56
N LYS A 50 -1.49 -5.58 10.26
CA LYS A 50 -1.66 -6.93 9.72
C LYS A 50 -1.08 -7.02 8.32
N THR A 51 -0.39 -8.12 8.05
CA THR A 51 0.03 -8.52 6.70
C THR A 51 -0.57 -9.88 6.37
N LEU A 52 -1.12 -10.01 5.16
CA LEU A 52 -1.70 -11.27 4.65
C LEU A 52 -1.17 -11.57 3.24
N PRO A 53 -1.00 -12.85 2.86
CA PRO A 53 -0.78 -13.21 1.47
C PRO A 53 -2.01 -12.84 0.62
N HIS A 54 -1.79 -12.57 -0.66
CA HIS A 54 -2.88 -12.44 -1.62
C HIS A 54 -3.26 -13.81 -2.18
N GLU A 55 -4.56 -14.05 -2.39
CA GLU A 55 -5.06 -15.36 -2.85
C GLU A 55 -4.60 -15.71 -4.26
N SER A 56 -4.33 -14.69 -5.10
CA SER A 56 -3.96 -14.89 -6.50
C SER A 56 -2.47 -15.14 -6.74
N SER A 57 -1.58 -14.88 -5.77
CA SER A 57 -0.13 -15.06 -5.94
C SER A 57 0.62 -14.90 -4.62
N GLU A 58 1.64 -15.74 -4.42
CA GLU A 58 2.58 -15.65 -3.28
C GLU A 58 3.47 -14.40 -3.34
N GLU A 59 3.66 -13.82 -4.52
CA GLU A 59 4.42 -12.58 -4.72
C GLU A 59 3.65 -11.35 -4.21
N LEU A 60 2.34 -11.48 -4.00
CA LEU A 60 1.46 -10.40 -3.59
C LEU A 60 1.16 -10.49 -2.09
N LYS A 61 1.31 -9.35 -1.41
CA LYS A 61 0.95 -9.20 -0.01
C LYS A 61 0.02 -8.01 0.20
N LYS A 62 -0.92 -8.18 1.13
CA LYS A 62 -1.86 -7.16 1.57
C LYS A 62 -1.41 -6.66 2.94
N TYR A 63 -1.12 -5.37 3.04
CA TYR A 63 -0.75 -4.66 4.25
C TYR A 63 -1.96 -3.86 4.70
N PHE A 64 -2.22 -3.84 6.00
CA PHE A 64 -3.37 -3.15 6.57
C PHE A 64 -2.94 -2.28 7.74
N THR A 65 -3.56 -1.10 7.82
CA THR A 65 -3.53 -0.21 8.99
C THR A 65 -4.94 0.32 9.26
N TYR A 66 -5.27 0.54 10.53
CA TYR A 66 -6.57 1.07 10.94
C TYR A 66 -6.50 2.58 11.23
N LEU A 67 -7.26 3.39 10.48
CA LEU A 67 -7.32 4.83 10.66
C LEU A 67 -8.48 5.21 11.58
N LYS A 68 -8.17 5.39 12.87
CA LYS A 68 -9.14 5.77 13.92
C LYS A 68 -9.88 7.08 13.64
N HIS A 69 -9.20 8.04 13.02
CA HIS A 69 -9.73 9.38 12.76
C HIS A 69 -10.76 9.43 11.63
N ARG A 70 -10.97 8.33 10.90
CA ARG A 70 -11.89 8.28 9.77
C ARG A 70 -13.32 8.00 10.26
N GLU A 71 -14.24 8.91 9.96
CA GLU A 71 -15.67 8.75 10.28
C GLU A 71 -16.38 7.74 9.35
N HIS A 72 -15.80 7.42 8.20
CA HIS A 72 -16.34 6.48 7.22
C HIS A 72 -16.20 5.02 7.71
N PRO A 73 -17.17 4.11 7.44
CA PRO A 73 -17.10 2.70 7.87
C PRO A 73 -15.88 1.93 7.33
N ASN A 74 -15.37 2.32 6.15
CA ASN A 74 -14.12 1.80 5.61
C ASN A 74 -12.93 2.48 6.32
N ARG A 75 -12.48 1.87 7.41
CA ARG A 75 -11.42 2.38 8.30
C ARG A 75 -10.08 1.68 8.14
N TYR A 76 -10.01 0.60 7.38
CA TYR A 76 -8.73 -0.06 7.10
C TYR A 76 -8.16 0.47 5.80
N LEU A 77 -6.97 1.06 5.87
CA LEU A 77 -6.17 1.31 4.68
C LEU A 77 -5.52 -0.01 4.27
N ARG A 78 -5.86 -0.50 3.08
CA ARG A 78 -5.25 -1.68 2.48
C ARG A 78 -4.25 -1.24 1.42
N VAL A 79 -3.01 -1.68 1.54
CA VAL A 79 -1.93 -1.48 0.56
C VAL A 79 -1.54 -2.83 -0.01
N ILE A 80 -1.52 -2.96 -1.34
CA ILE A 80 -1.12 -4.19 -2.03
C ILE A 80 0.29 -3.99 -2.59
N ILE A 81 1.20 -4.85 -2.15
CA ILE A 81 2.61 -4.85 -2.54
C ILE A 81 2.88 -6.10 -3.35
N LYS A 82 3.58 -5.94 -4.47
CA LYS A 82 4.19 -7.05 -5.20
C LYS A 82 5.68 -7.10 -4.91
N TYR A 83 6.15 -8.28 -4.52
CA TYR A 83 7.56 -8.58 -4.32
C TYR A 83 8.14 -9.23 -5.58
N LEU A 84 9.33 -8.79 -5.97
CA LEU A 84 10.10 -9.37 -7.06
C LEU A 84 11.59 -9.26 -6.70
N ASN A 85 12.29 -10.40 -6.69
CA ASN A 85 13.74 -10.48 -6.45
C ASN A 85 14.22 -9.83 -5.13
N GLY A 86 13.42 -9.86 -4.07
CA GLY A 86 13.78 -9.35 -2.74
C GLY A 86 13.27 -7.95 -2.44
N ASP A 87 12.99 -7.14 -3.47
CA ASP A 87 12.37 -5.83 -3.33
C ASP A 87 10.88 -5.89 -3.66
N GLY A 88 10.16 -4.80 -3.41
CA GLY A 88 8.74 -4.70 -3.75
C GLY A 88 8.31 -3.33 -4.27
N PHE A 89 7.10 -3.30 -4.80
CA PHE A 89 6.45 -2.07 -5.24
C PHE A 89 4.96 -2.11 -4.95
N ILE A 90 4.39 -0.93 -4.71
CA ILE A 90 2.97 -0.78 -4.44
C ILE A 90 2.21 -0.85 -5.76
N ILE A 91 1.20 -1.73 -5.84
CA ILE A 91 0.32 -1.82 -7.02
C ILE A 91 -0.92 -0.95 -6.83
N THR A 92 -1.52 -1.00 -5.65
CA THR A 92 -2.73 -0.25 -5.33
C THR A 92 -2.86 -0.01 -3.83
N ALA A 93 -3.60 1.02 -3.45
CA ALA A 93 -4.01 1.31 -2.08
C ALA A 93 -5.45 1.84 -2.07
N HIS A 94 -6.26 1.42 -1.09
CA HIS A 94 -7.60 1.93 -0.89
C HIS A 94 -8.16 1.53 0.48
N PHE A 95 -9.27 2.16 0.87
CA PHE A 95 -9.97 1.81 2.10
C PHE A 95 -10.89 0.60 1.95
N THR A 96 -10.92 -0.24 2.98
CA THR A 96 -11.84 -1.37 3.13
C THR A 96 -12.47 -1.39 4.52
N ARG A 97 -13.65 -2.02 4.63
CA ARG A 97 -14.35 -2.23 5.91
C ARG A 97 -13.74 -3.38 6.72
N THR A 98 -13.14 -4.35 6.05
CA THR A 98 -12.67 -5.60 6.67
C THR A 98 -11.29 -5.97 6.17
N ILE A 99 -10.50 -6.58 7.04
CA ILE A 99 -9.28 -7.29 6.67
C ILE A 99 -9.70 -8.63 6.04
N LYS A 100 -9.39 -8.80 4.75
CA LYS A 100 -9.62 -10.03 3.97
C LYS A 100 -8.47 -10.24 3.02
#